data_AF-A0A5K0Z8U4-F1
#
_entry.id   AF-A0A5K0Z8U4-F1
#
_cell.length_a   1.000
_cell.length_b   1.000
_cell.length_c   1.000
_cell.angle_alpha   90.00
_cell.angle_beta   90.00
_cell.angle_gamma   90.00
#
_symmetry.space_group_name_H-M   'P 1'
#
loop_
_entity.id
_entity.type
_entity.pdbx_description
1 polymer ?
#
loop_
_entity_poly.entity_id
_entity_poly.type
_entity_poly.pdbx_seq_one_letter_code
_entity_poly.pdbx_strand_id
1 'polypeptide(L)'
;MDELRILDTSFVRMEGLYQDLPKSLKFLRWWQCRLKSLPIIDFDVMNIVVLDLTGIIIEEFLRPSVTSMWPFRCFHPQDANYSRTFSHLKVLFLMYCKNLKSTPDFRLIPNATKLVFEGCTKLGRVHESIGDLHKKL
;
A
#
# COMPACT_ATOMS: atom_id res chain seq x y z
N MET A 1 -1.15 -13.07 20.92
CA MET A 1 -1.23 -13.81 19.62
C MET A 1 -0.02 -13.37 18.80
N ASP A 2 1.19 -13.58 19.35
CA ASP A 2 2.32 -12.68 19.04
C ASP A 2 3.27 -13.26 17.96
N GLU A 3 2.97 -14.45 17.47
CA GLU A 3 3.79 -15.17 16.50
C GLU A 3 3.28 -15.11 15.06
N LEU A 4 2.08 -14.55 14.82
CA LEU A 4 1.50 -14.54 13.47
C LEU A 4 2.31 -13.61 12.55
N ARG A 5 3.12 -14.21 11.68
CA ARG A 5 3.98 -13.51 10.72
C ARG A 5 3.42 -13.51 9.30
N ILE A 6 2.53 -14.44 9.00
CA ILE A 6 1.98 -14.65 7.66
C ILE A 6 0.47 -14.71 7.79
N LEU A 7 -0.22 -13.83 7.06
CA LEU A 7 -1.66 -13.85 6.92
C LEU A 7 -1.97 -13.91 5.43
N ASP A 8 -2.53 -15.03 5.00
CA ASP A 8 -3.01 -15.24 3.64
C ASP A 8 -4.53 -15.35 3.66
N THR A 9 -5.19 -14.40 3.00
CA THR A 9 -6.65 -14.29 2.97
C THR A 9 -7.23 -14.66 1.60
N SER A 10 -6.48 -15.44 0.82
CA SER A 10 -6.89 -15.91 -0.51
C SER A 10 -8.31 -16.48 -0.47
N PHE A 11 -9.15 -16.03 -1.40
CA PHE A 11 -10.54 -16.47 -1.55
C PHE A 11 -11.47 -16.17 -0.36
N VAL A 12 -11.04 -15.36 0.62
CA VAL A 12 -11.86 -14.95 1.76
C VAL A 12 -12.16 -13.45 1.65
N ARG A 13 -13.43 -13.08 1.82
CA ARG A 13 -13.82 -11.68 2.01
C ARG A 13 -13.60 -11.34 3.48
N MET A 14 -12.58 -10.55 3.77
CA MET A 14 -12.39 -10.03 5.12
C MET A 14 -13.23 -8.77 5.32
N GLU A 15 -14.04 -8.77 6.38
CA GLU A 15 -14.74 -7.61 6.92
C GLU A 15 -14.03 -7.22 8.23
N GLY A 16 -13.52 -5.99 8.32
CA GLY A 16 -12.72 -5.54 9.45
C GLY A 16 -11.74 -4.42 9.09
N LEU A 17 -11.24 -3.70 10.09
CA LEU A 17 -10.26 -2.63 9.91
C LEU A 17 -8.83 -3.19 10.01
N TYR A 18 -7.89 -2.57 9.31
CA TYR A 18 -6.48 -2.95 9.35
C TYR A 18 -5.79 -2.77 10.71
N GLN A 19 -6.44 -2.06 11.64
CA GLN A 19 -5.93 -1.73 12.96
C GLN A 19 -5.79 -2.97 13.86
N ASP A 20 -6.52 -4.04 13.53
CA ASP A 20 -6.54 -5.28 14.31
C ASP A 20 -5.44 -6.28 13.88
N LEU A 21 -4.62 -5.93 12.88
CA LEU A 21 -3.54 -6.80 12.43
C LEU A 21 -2.40 -6.88 13.47
N PRO A 22 -1.86 -8.08 13.73
CA PRO A 22 -0.79 -8.23 14.70
C PRO A 22 0.49 -7.54 14.22
N LYS A 23 1.18 -6.86 15.14
CA LYS A 23 2.42 -6.11 14.82
C LYS A 23 3.57 -6.99 14.34
N SER A 24 3.55 -8.29 14.64
CA SER A 24 4.56 -9.25 14.20
C SER A 24 4.40 -9.68 12.74
N LEU A 25 3.32 -9.27 12.06
CA LEU A 25 3.04 -9.63 10.68
C LEU A 25 4.11 -9.11 9.72
N LYS A 26 4.63 -10.02 8.87
CA LYS A 26 5.66 -9.76 7.85
C LYS A 26 5.14 -9.96 6.43
N PHE A 27 4.20 -10.87 6.24
CA PHE A 27 3.56 -11.16 4.97
C PHE A 27 2.05 -10.98 5.10
N LEU A 28 1.48 -10.21 4.17
CA LEU A 28 0.05 -10.02 4.06
C LEU A 28 -0.38 -10.23 2.61
N ARG A 29 -1.18 -11.27 2.37
CA ARG A 29 -1.97 -11.37 1.15
C ARG A 29 -3.40 -11.00 1.48
N TRP A 30 -3.89 -9.94 0.84
CA TRP A 30 -5.22 -9.41 1.06
C TRP A 30 -6.06 -9.48 -0.21
N TRP A 31 -6.86 -10.54 -0.36
CA TRP A 31 -7.61 -10.79 -1.59
C TRP A 31 -8.99 -10.09 -1.57
N GLN A 32 -9.49 -9.65 -2.74
CA GLN A 32 -10.85 -9.10 -2.94
C GLN A 32 -11.30 -7.96 -2.01
N CYS A 33 -10.37 -7.10 -1.58
CA CYS A 33 -10.77 -5.87 -0.89
C CYS A 33 -11.50 -4.93 -1.86
N ARG A 34 -12.61 -4.30 -1.45
CA ARG A 34 -13.28 -3.25 -2.24
C ARG A 34 -12.76 -1.85 -1.89
N LEU A 35 -11.45 -1.72 -1.75
CA LEU A 35 -10.84 -0.42 -1.48
C LEU A 35 -10.62 0.33 -2.78
N LYS A 36 -11.20 1.52 -2.87
CA LYS A 36 -10.87 2.48 -3.94
C LYS A 36 -9.42 2.98 -3.82
N SER A 37 -8.90 3.04 -2.59
CA SER A 37 -7.51 3.33 -2.22
C SER A 37 -7.15 2.70 -0.88
N LEU A 38 -5.87 2.41 -0.62
CA LEU A 38 -5.43 2.03 0.73
C LEU A 38 -5.66 3.21 1.69
N PRO A 39 -6.10 2.97 2.93
CA PRO A 39 -6.28 4.04 3.90
C PRO A 39 -4.93 4.60 4.35
N ILE A 40 -4.79 5.94 4.35
CA ILE A 40 -3.72 6.68 5.03
C ILE A 40 -4.07 6.79 6.52
N ILE A 41 -4.41 5.67 7.13
CA ILE A 41 -4.55 5.59 8.59
C ILE A 41 -3.14 5.44 9.14
N ASP A 42 -2.89 5.87 10.38
CA ASP A 42 -1.65 5.69 11.15
C ASP A 42 -1.26 4.20 11.21
N PHE A 43 -0.74 3.73 10.10
CA PHE A 43 -0.49 2.34 9.84
C PHE A 43 0.87 2.08 10.42
N ASP A 44 0.89 1.58 11.66
CA ASP A 44 2.08 1.00 12.28
C ASP A 44 2.43 -0.36 11.63
N VAL A 45 2.17 -0.53 10.30
CA VAL A 45 2.71 -1.62 9.46
C VAL A 45 4.19 -1.44 9.17
N MET A 46 4.91 -0.91 10.16
CA MET A 46 6.36 -0.85 10.25
C MET A 46 7.00 -2.24 10.13
N ASN A 47 6.25 -3.33 9.98
CA ASN A 47 6.80 -4.68 9.90
C ASN A 47 6.45 -5.46 8.64
N ILE A 48 5.51 -5.01 7.79
CA ILE A 48 5.19 -5.74 6.57
C ILE A 48 6.34 -5.63 5.58
N VAL A 49 6.86 -6.79 5.17
CA VAL A 49 7.95 -6.93 4.20
C VAL A 49 7.39 -7.28 2.82
N VAL A 50 6.32 -8.07 2.78
CA VAL A 50 5.67 -8.51 1.54
C VAL A 50 4.18 -8.22 1.63
N LEU A 51 3.68 -7.47 0.66
CA LEU A 51 2.28 -7.11 0.53
C LEU A 51 1.76 -7.60 -0.82
N ASP A 52 0.77 -8.47 -0.79
CA ASP A 52 0.10 -9.00 -1.98
C ASP A 52 -1.35 -8.52 -2.00
N LEU A 53 -1.64 -7.66 -2.98
CA LEU A 53 -2.94 -7.03 -3.24
C LEU A 53 -3.47 -7.44 -4.61
N THR A 54 -3.13 -8.65 -5.05
CA THR A 54 -3.56 -9.21 -6.33
C THR A 54 -5.09 -9.27 -6.44
N GLY A 55 -5.61 -8.82 -7.58
CA GLY A 55 -7.04 -8.87 -7.92
C GLY A 55 -7.90 -7.85 -7.18
N ILE A 56 -7.31 -6.90 -6.45
CA ILE A 56 -8.06 -5.83 -5.79
C ILE A 56 -8.57 -4.82 -6.83
N ILE A 57 -9.77 -4.29 -6.57
CA ILE A 57 -10.37 -3.21 -7.37
C ILE A 57 -9.83 -1.85 -6.90
N ILE A 58 -8.50 -1.66 -6.94
CA ILE A 58 -7.91 -0.34 -6.68
C ILE A 58 -7.94 0.52 -7.95
N GLU A 59 -8.25 1.80 -7.81
CA GLU A 59 -8.03 2.79 -8.87
C GLU A 59 -6.72 3.55 -8.66
N GLU A 60 -6.38 3.79 -7.39
CA GLU A 60 -5.16 4.47 -6.93
C GLU A 60 -4.62 3.74 -5.68
N PHE A 61 -3.29 3.58 -5.58
CA PHE A 61 -2.66 2.86 -4.46
C PHE A 61 -2.86 3.58 -3.12
N LEU A 62 -2.62 4.89 -3.09
CA LEU A 62 -2.90 5.79 -1.98
C LEU A 62 -3.46 7.08 -2.56
N ARG A 63 -4.62 7.51 -2.08
CA ARG A 63 -5.20 8.81 -2.44
C ARG A 63 -4.88 9.77 -1.29
N PRO A 64 -4.10 10.84 -1.48
CA PRO A 64 -4.03 11.91 -0.49
C PRO A 64 -5.47 12.33 -0.16
N SER A 65 -5.89 12.17 1.09
CA SER A 65 -7.24 12.60 1.47
C SER A 65 -7.31 14.11 1.35
N VAL A 66 -7.87 14.60 0.25
CA VAL A 66 -8.37 15.98 0.14
C VAL A 66 -9.79 16.10 0.71
N THR A 67 -10.29 15.06 1.37
CA THR A 67 -11.67 14.98 1.88
C THR A 67 -11.69 14.59 3.35
N SER A 68 -10.85 15.24 4.15
CA SER A 68 -11.21 15.53 5.53
C SER A 68 -11.19 17.03 5.70
N MET A 69 -12.38 17.61 5.66
CA MET A 69 -12.72 18.76 6.48
C MET A 69 -12.49 18.37 7.94
N TRP A 70 -11.22 18.35 8.36
CA TRP A 70 -10.85 18.34 9.76
C TRP A 70 -10.62 19.80 10.14
N PRO A 71 -11.53 20.41 10.94
CA PRO A 71 -11.29 21.73 11.45
C PRO A 71 -10.14 21.60 12.46
N PHE A 72 -9.04 22.32 12.25
CA PHE A 72 -7.88 22.39 13.16
C PHE A 72 -6.82 21.29 13.00
N ARG A 73 -6.17 21.24 11.84
CA ARG A 73 -4.70 21.38 11.73
C ARG A 73 -4.32 21.39 10.26
N CYS A 74 -3.74 22.51 9.84
CA CYS A 74 -3.08 22.64 8.55
C CYS A 74 -2.01 21.55 8.43
N PHE A 75 -2.32 20.45 7.77
CA PHE A 75 -1.30 19.57 7.22
C PHE A 75 -0.92 20.15 5.87
N HIS A 76 0.08 21.02 5.90
CA HIS A 76 0.87 21.31 4.72
C HIS A 76 1.25 19.96 4.06
N PRO A 77 1.13 19.80 2.73
CA PRO A 77 1.52 18.57 2.02
C PRO A 77 2.97 18.13 2.27
N GLN A 78 3.77 19.01 2.85
CA GLN A 78 5.17 18.86 3.23
C GLN A 78 5.40 18.47 4.71
N ASP A 79 4.35 18.46 5.55
CA ASP A 79 4.42 18.13 6.99
C ASP A 79 3.76 16.78 7.34
N ALA A 80 3.02 16.17 6.43
CA ALA A 80 2.58 14.81 6.61
C ALA A 80 3.79 13.90 6.36
N ASN A 81 4.30 13.29 7.43
CA ASN A 81 5.39 12.31 7.43
C ASN A 81 4.95 10.98 6.77
N TYR A 82 4.46 11.07 5.53
CA TYR A 82 4.15 9.96 4.62
C TYR A 82 5.37 9.07 4.36
N SER A 83 6.57 9.62 4.57
CA SER A 83 7.89 8.98 4.41
C SER A 83 8.04 7.65 5.18
N ARG A 84 7.25 7.40 6.23
CA ARG A 84 7.36 6.17 7.03
C ARG A 84 6.34 5.09 6.68
N THR A 85 5.32 5.40 5.88
CA THR A 85 4.23 4.47 5.57
C THR A 85 4.75 3.42 4.60
N PHE A 86 5.17 2.24 5.08
CA PHE A 86 5.81 1.13 4.33
C PHE A 86 7.34 1.16 4.23
N SER A 87 8.03 1.75 5.21
CA SER A 87 9.49 1.75 5.28
C SER A 87 10.13 0.35 5.28
N HIS A 88 9.44 -0.72 5.71
CA HIS A 88 9.99 -2.08 5.70
C HIS A 88 9.58 -2.92 4.49
N LEU A 89 8.72 -2.39 3.62
CA LEU A 89 8.21 -3.12 2.47
C LEU A 89 9.32 -3.33 1.43
N LYS A 90 9.53 -4.59 1.06
CA LYS A 90 10.50 -5.00 0.04
C LYS A 90 9.84 -5.49 -1.24
N VAL A 91 8.65 -6.08 -1.13
CA VAL A 91 7.94 -6.69 -2.26
C VAL A 91 6.48 -6.28 -2.25
N LEU A 92 6.01 -5.78 -3.40
CA LEU A 92 4.62 -5.43 -3.63
C LEU A 92 4.07 -6.17 -4.85
N PHE A 93 3.01 -6.95 -4.66
CA PHE A 93 2.25 -7.57 -5.74
C PHE A 93 0.93 -6.85 -5.96
N LEU A 94 0.72 -6.37 -7.19
CA LEU A 94 -0.47 -5.71 -7.70
C LEU A 94 -0.88 -6.39 -9.01
N MET A 95 -1.04 -7.71 -9.00
CA MET A 95 -1.40 -8.44 -10.21
C MET A 95 -2.91 -8.35 -10.47
N TYR A 96 -3.34 -8.30 -11.71
CA TYR A 96 -4.75 -8.31 -12.13
C TYR A 96 -5.61 -7.17 -11.54
N CYS A 97 -4.99 -6.06 -11.12
CA CYS A 97 -5.69 -4.84 -10.66
C CYS A 97 -6.19 -4.04 -11.86
N LYS A 98 -7.26 -4.52 -12.50
CA LYS A 98 -7.77 -4.00 -13.81
C LYS A 98 -8.20 -2.53 -13.80
N ASN A 99 -8.38 -1.91 -12.64
CA ASN A 99 -8.79 -0.52 -12.49
C ASN A 99 -7.64 0.43 -12.14
N LEU A 100 -6.44 -0.10 -11.86
CA LEU A 100 -5.27 0.70 -11.52
C LEU A 100 -4.84 1.51 -12.74
N LYS A 101 -4.84 2.85 -12.62
CA LYS A 101 -4.50 3.76 -13.73
C LYS A 101 -3.05 4.23 -13.67
N SER A 102 -2.50 4.35 -12.46
CA SER A 102 -1.12 4.78 -12.23
C SER A 102 -0.42 3.97 -11.13
N THR A 103 0.90 3.88 -11.17
CA THR A 103 1.69 3.28 -10.08
C THR A 103 1.61 4.14 -8.81
N PRO A 104 1.92 3.57 -7.62
CA PRO A 104 2.09 4.35 -6.40
C PRO A 104 3.20 5.39 -6.49
N ASP A 105 3.15 6.36 -5.58
CA ASP A 105 4.31 7.16 -5.25
C ASP A 105 5.35 6.30 -4.51
N PHE A 106 6.47 6.05 -5.18
CA PHE A 106 7.55 5.21 -4.68
C PHE A 106 8.30 5.80 -3.48
N ARG A 107 8.14 7.10 -3.17
CA ARG A 107 8.68 7.70 -1.94
C ARG A 107 8.08 7.09 -0.67
N LEU A 108 6.89 6.51 -0.79
CA LEU A 108 6.18 5.81 0.28
C LEU A 108 6.76 4.41 0.51
N ILE A 109 7.38 3.82 -0.50
CA ILE A 109 7.96 2.47 -0.42
C ILE A 109 9.47 2.54 -0.71
N PRO A 110 10.25 3.30 0.09
CA PRO A 110 11.63 3.64 -0.22
C PRO A 110 12.59 2.44 -0.19
N ASN A 111 12.16 1.30 0.35
CA ASN A 111 12.93 0.06 0.47
C ASN A 111 12.42 -1.05 -0.46
N ALA A 112 11.49 -0.74 -1.37
CA ALA A 112 10.98 -1.71 -2.32
C ALA A 112 12.08 -2.18 -3.29
N THR A 113 12.21 -3.50 -3.41
CA THR A 113 13.17 -4.17 -4.30
C THR A 113 12.48 -4.93 -5.43
N LYS A 114 11.19 -5.24 -5.27
CA LYS A 114 10.38 -5.93 -6.29
C LYS A 114 8.97 -5.37 -6.32
N LEU A 115 8.52 -5.02 -7.53
CA LEU A 115 7.19 -4.51 -7.81
C LEU A 115 6.60 -5.32 -8.96
N VAL A 116 5.37 -5.81 -8.82
CA VAL A 116 4.71 -6.63 -9.85
C VAL A 116 3.35 -6.06 -10.19
N PHE A 117 3.12 -5.72 -11.45
CA PHE A 117 1.87 -5.13 -11.97
C PHE A 117 1.23 -5.97 -13.08
N GLU A 118 1.55 -7.27 -13.14
CA GLU A 118 1.08 -8.19 -14.20
C GLU A 118 -0.45 -8.15 -14.36
N GLY A 119 -0.96 -8.11 -15.59
CA GLY A 119 -2.40 -8.15 -15.83
C GLY A 119 -3.17 -6.88 -15.44
N CYS A 120 -2.49 -5.77 -15.07
CA CYS A 120 -3.11 -4.45 -14.87
C CYS A 120 -3.43 -3.78 -16.20
N THR A 121 -4.57 -4.13 -16.80
CA THR A 121 -4.92 -3.72 -18.18
C THR A 121 -5.14 -2.22 -18.38
N LYS A 122 -5.42 -1.44 -17.32
CA LYS A 122 -5.63 0.02 -17.39
C LYS A 122 -4.43 0.84 -16.89
N LEU A 123 -3.34 0.18 -16.47
CA LEU A 123 -2.17 0.87 -15.95
C LEU A 123 -1.43 1.54 -17.11
N GLY A 124 -1.58 2.87 -17.22
CA GLY A 124 -1.00 3.66 -18.30
C GLY A 124 0.02 4.70 -17.85
N ARG A 125 0.13 4.95 -16.54
CA ARG A 125 1.02 5.99 -15.98
C ARG A 125 1.94 5.41 -14.90
N VAL A 126 3.24 5.67 -15.03
CA VAL A 126 4.20 5.44 -13.95
C VAL A 126 4.42 6.76 -13.21
N HIS A 127 4.45 6.71 -11.89
CA HIS A 127 4.71 7.86 -11.04
C HIS A 127 6.19 8.29 -11.19
N GLU A 128 6.44 9.60 -11.23
CA GLU A 128 7.77 10.19 -11.48
C GLU A 128 8.83 9.78 -10.46
N SER A 129 8.41 9.50 -9.22
CA SER A 129 9.30 9.03 -8.14
C SER A 129 9.92 7.65 -8.39
N ILE A 130 9.64 7.00 -9.53
CA ILE A 130 10.30 5.74 -9.91
C ILE A 130 11.83 5.93 -9.97
N GLY A 131 12.30 7.12 -10.35
CA GLY A 131 13.71 7.47 -10.36
C GLY A 131 14.36 7.48 -8.98
N ASP A 132 13.57 7.65 -7.90
CA ASP A 132 14.07 7.65 -6.53
C ASP A 132 14.40 6.24 -6.03
N LEU A 133 13.88 5.18 -6.67
CA LEU A 133 14.24 3.79 -6.36
C LEU A 133 15.69 3.45 -6.74
N HIS A 134 16.32 4.26 -7.60
CA HIS A 134 17.62 3.95 -8.22
C HIS A 134 18.84 4.16 -7.30
N LYS A 135 18.67 4.58 -6.04
CA LYS A 135 19.76 4.98 -5.14
C LYS A 135 20.33 3.87 -4.24
N LYS A 136 20.14 2.59 -4.56
CA LYS A 136 20.52 1.46 -3.66
C LYS A 136 21.35 0.35 -4.31
N LEU A 137 22.11 0.66 -5.37
CA LEU A 137 23.18 -0.22 -5.85
C LEU A 137 24.53 0.24 -5.30
#